data_AF-A0A7C3R7H3-F1
#
_entry.id   AF-A0A7C3R7H3-F1
#
_cell.length_a   1.000
_cell.length_b   1.000
_cell.length_c   1.000
_cell.angle_alpha   90.00
_cell.angle_beta   90.00
_cell.angle_gamma   90.00
#
_symmetry.space_group_name_H-M   'P 1'
#
loop_
_entity.id
_entity.type
_entity.pdbx_description
1 polymer ?
#
loop_
_entity_poly.entity_id
_entity_poly.type
_entity_poly.pdbx_seq_one_letter_code
_entity_poly.pdbx_strand_id
1 'polypeptide(L)'
;MDERLKSLIELAIQMEKDGIKFYEELSTKVPYEPAKKMVLSFADDERRHLRILNEITSMDIEKYLVENLPKEKVKTVFDEVQGSIDTVTLQDELSSLKIALDMEE
;
A
#
# COMPACT_ATOMS: atom_id res chain seq x y z
N MET A 1 13.59 -10.90 15.59
CA MET A 1 12.29 -10.46 15.04
C MET A 1 11.17 -10.91 15.97
N ASP A 2 10.37 -9.97 16.46
CA ASP A 2 9.16 -10.25 17.26
C ASP A 2 8.18 -11.15 16.48
N GLU A 3 7.61 -12.16 17.14
CA GLU A 3 6.66 -13.11 16.52
C GLU A 3 5.42 -12.40 15.95
N ARG A 4 5.00 -11.28 16.56
CA ARG A 4 3.90 -10.47 16.03
C ARG A 4 4.29 -9.74 14.75
N LEU A 5 5.52 -9.23 14.67
CA LEU A 5 6.01 -8.57 13.47
C LEU A 5 6.11 -9.56 12.31
N LYS A 6 6.58 -10.79 12.59
CA LYS A 6 6.64 -11.86 11.60
C LYS A 6 5.25 -12.21 11.05
N SER A 7 4.25 -12.39 11.92
CA SER A 7 2.90 -12.72 11.46
C SER A 7 2.23 -11.60 10.67
N LEU A 8 2.51 -10.32 11.01
CA LEU A 8 2.04 -9.18 10.22
C LEU A 8 2.68 -9.13 8.83
N ILE A 9 3.97 -9.46 8.71
CA ILE A 9 4.64 -9.51 7.40
C ILE A 9 4.13 -10.70 6.58
N GLU A 10 3.90 -11.85 7.18
CA GLU A 10 3.29 -13.01 6.51
C GLU A 10 1.88 -12.67 6.00
N LEU A 11 1.08 -11.95 6.80
CA LEU A 11 -0.23 -11.45 6.38
C LEU A 11 -0.11 -10.48 5.19
N ALA A 12 0.81 -9.51 5.27
CA ALA A 12 1.04 -8.56 4.17
C ALA A 12 1.47 -9.29 2.89
N ILE A 13 2.39 -10.26 2.97
CA ILE A 13 2.80 -11.10 1.84
C ILE A 13 1.61 -11.82 1.20
N GLN A 14 0.68 -12.32 2.02
CA GLN A 14 -0.52 -12.98 1.50
C GLN A 14 -1.44 -11.98 0.81
N MET A 15 -1.64 -10.79 1.38
CA MET A 15 -2.42 -9.71 0.76
C MET A 15 -1.86 -9.32 -0.61
N GLU A 16 -0.54 -9.16 -0.74
CA GLU A 16 0.09 -8.85 -2.03
C GLU A 16 -0.16 -9.94 -3.07
N LYS A 17 -0.05 -11.22 -2.69
CA LYS A 17 -0.33 -12.35 -3.59
C LYS A 17 -1.78 -12.37 -4.07
N ASP A 18 -2.70 -12.09 -3.16
CA ASP A 18 -4.12 -12.04 -3.47
C ASP A 18 -4.43 -10.84 -4.39
N GLY A 19 -3.79 -9.68 -4.16
CA GLY A 19 -3.86 -8.50 -5.02
C GLY A 19 -3.35 -8.76 -6.45
N ILE A 20 -2.18 -9.41 -6.59
CA ILE A 20 -1.63 -9.80 -7.90
C ILE A 20 -2.65 -10.65 -8.67
N LYS A 21 -3.17 -11.70 -8.04
CA LYS A 21 -4.14 -12.59 -8.66
C LYS A 21 -5.41 -11.84 -9.06
N PHE A 22 -5.91 -10.99 -8.17
CA PHE A 22 -7.10 -10.18 -8.43
C PHE A 22 -6.93 -9.27 -9.66
N TYR A 23 -5.84 -8.51 -9.73
CA TYR A 23 -5.59 -7.61 -10.85
C TYR A 23 -5.29 -8.35 -12.16
N GLU A 24 -4.59 -9.49 -12.11
CA GLU A 24 -4.42 -10.36 -13.28
C GLU A 24 -5.77 -10.87 -13.81
N GLU A 25 -6.64 -11.38 -12.94
CA GLU A 25 -7.97 -11.84 -13.31
C GLU A 25 -8.85 -10.69 -13.83
N LEU A 26 -8.82 -9.52 -13.18
CA LEU A 26 -9.55 -8.34 -13.61
C LEU A 26 -9.10 -7.90 -15.01
N SER A 27 -7.81 -7.98 -15.33
CA SER A 27 -7.29 -7.64 -16.65
C SER A 27 -7.89 -8.48 -17.79
N THR A 28 -8.35 -9.71 -17.48
CA THR A 28 -9.03 -10.58 -18.46
C THR A 28 -10.48 -10.18 -18.74
N LYS A 29 -11.10 -9.44 -17.81
CA LYS A 29 -12.48 -8.99 -17.87
C LYS A 29 -12.62 -7.57 -18.44
N VAL A 30 -11.51 -6.84 -18.58
CA VAL A 30 -11.48 -5.47 -19.12
C VAL A 30 -11.33 -5.49 -20.65
N PRO A 31 -12.33 -5.01 -21.41
CA PRO A 31 -12.30 -5.05 -22.87
C PRO A 31 -11.47 -3.93 -23.50
N TYR A 32 -11.19 -2.86 -22.76
CA TYR A 32 -10.48 -1.68 -23.25
C TYR A 32 -8.98 -1.75 -22.94
N GLU A 33 -8.16 -1.82 -24.00
CA GLU A 33 -6.71 -2.04 -23.88
C GLU A 33 -5.97 -1.07 -22.94
N PRO A 34 -6.22 0.26 -22.97
CA PRO A 34 -5.59 1.16 -22.00
C PRO A 34 -5.97 0.88 -20.55
N ALA A 35 -7.24 0.55 -20.28
CA ALA A 35 -7.68 0.19 -18.93
C ALA A 35 -7.09 -1.15 -18.47
N LYS A 36 -6.95 -2.11 -19.39
CA LYS A 36 -6.28 -3.37 -19.13
C LYS A 36 -4.81 -3.16 -18.74
N LYS A 37 -4.09 -2.27 -19.43
CA LYS A 37 -2.72 -1.90 -19.08
C LYS A 37 -2.62 -1.27 -17.70
N MET A 38 -3.57 -0.41 -17.34
CA MET A 38 -3.64 0.20 -16.00
C MET A 38 -3.87 -0.84 -14.90
N VAL A 39 -4.79 -1.78 -15.12
CA VAL A 39 -5.02 -2.87 -14.16
C VAL A 39 -3.78 -3.77 -14.03
N LEU A 40 -3.11 -4.08 -15.14
CA LEU A 40 -1.86 -4.86 -15.11
C LEU A 40 -0.73 -4.12 -14.38
N SER A 41 -0.65 -2.79 -14.48
CA SER A 41 0.35 -2.04 -13.71
C SER A 41 0.13 -2.14 -12.20
N PHE A 42 -1.10 -2.29 -11.72
CA PHE A 42 -1.35 -2.55 -10.29
C PHE A 42 -0.81 -3.92 -9.87
N ALA A 43 -0.99 -4.96 -10.69
CA ALA A 43 -0.36 -6.25 -10.43
C ALA A 43 1.18 -6.16 -10.42
N ASP A 44 1.77 -5.29 -11.24
CA ASP A 44 3.22 -5.06 -11.25
C ASP A 44 3.70 -4.35 -9.98
N ASP A 45 2.92 -3.41 -9.45
CA ASP A 45 3.17 -2.74 -8.18
C ASP A 45 3.12 -3.73 -7.01
N GLU A 46 2.10 -4.59 -6.93
CA GLU A 46 2.02 -5.61 -5.86
C GLU A 46 3.17 -6.62 -5.96
N ARG A 47 3.62 -6.98 -7.17
CA ARG A 47 4.84 -7.80 -7.33
C ARG A 47 6.08 -7.07 -6.80
N ARG A 48 6.14 -5.74 -6.90
CA ARG A 48 7.23 -4.93 -6.34
C ARG A 48 7.16 -4.92 -4.81
N HIS A 49 5.99 -4.72 -4.23
CA HIS A 49 5.76 -4.77 -2.78
C HIS A 49 6.12 -6.15 -2.22
N LEU A 50 5.66 -7.23 -2.87
CA LEU A 50 5.97 -8.60 -2.51
C LEU A 50 7.49 -8.88 -2.49
N ARG A 51 8.27 -8.34 -3.44
CA ARG A 51 9.74 -8.47 -3.41
C ARG A 51 10.34 -7.81 -2.17
N ILE A 52 9.91 -6.59 -1.86
CA ILE A 52 10.38 -5.85 -0.67
C ILE A 52 10.03 -6.62 0.61
N LEU A 53 8.81 -7.13 0.74
CA LEU A 53 8.39 -7.92 1.90
C LEU A 53 9.18 -9.22 2.06
N ASN A 54 9.53 -9.89 0.96
CA ASN A 54 10.37 -11.09 0.99
C ASN A 54 11.84 -10.79 1.34
N GLU A 55 12.37 -9.65 0.92
CA GLU A 55 13.71 -9.18 1.33
C GLU A 55 13.72 -8.90 2.83
N ILE A 56 12.67 -8.26 3.35
CA ILE A 56 12.50 -7.98 4.77
C ILE A 56 12.44 -9.28 5.59
N THR A 57 11.73 -10.32 5.14
CA THR A 57 11.69 -11.61 5.88
C THR A 57 13.01 -12.39 5.83
N SER A 58 13.81 -12.18 4.79
CA SER A 58 15.11 -12.86 4.59
C SER A 58 16.26 -12.15 5.29
N MET A 59 16.05 -10.91 5.75
CA MET A 59 17.05 -10.09 6.44
C MET A 59 16.71 -9.93 7.91
N ASP A 60 17.73 -9.60 8.71
CA ASP A 60 17.49 -9.03 10.04
C ASP A 60 16.87 -7.64 9.84
N ILE A 61 15.55 -7.56 10.00
CA ILE A 61 14.75 -6.34 9.74
C ILE A 61 15.32 -5.15 10.50
N GLU A 62 15.79 -5.36 11.73
CA GLU A 62 16.38 -4.30 12.54
C GLU A 62 17.62 -3.74 11.85
N LYS A 63 18.46 -4.61 11.28
CA LYS A 63 19.65 -4.20 10.53
C LYS A 63 19.29 -3.52 9.21
N TYR A 64 18.35 -4.08 8.43
CA TYR A 64 17.93 -3.48 7.15
C TYR A 64 17.32 -2.09 7.34
N LEU A 65 16.46 -1.93 8.36
CA LEU A 65 15.86 -0.65 8.70
C LEU A 65 16.93 0.34 9.19
N VAL A 66 17.89 -0.07 10.02
CA VAL A 66 18.98 0.82 10.46
C VAL A 66 19.91 1.23 9.31
N GLU A 67 20.13 0.35 8.33
CA GLU A 67 21.03 0.58 7.20
C GLU A 67 20.36 1.34 6.04
N ASN A 68 19.05 1.19 5.85
CA ASN A 68 18.34 1.67 4.66
C ASN A 68 17.17 2.61 4.97
N LEU A 69 16.77 2.82 6.23
CA LEU A 69 15.88 3.95 6.55
C LEU A 69 16.67 5.25 6.40
N PRO A 70 16.06 6.28 5.79
CA PRO A 70 16.60 7.63 5.85
C PRO A 70 16.85 8.02 7.32
N LYS A 71 18.10 8.38 7.65
CA LYS A 71 18.48 8.81 9.01
C LYS A 71 17.86 10.15 9.41
N GLU A 72 17.32 10.88 8.43
CA GLU A 72 16.50 12.05 8.65
C GLU A 72 15.05 11.60 8.77
N LYS A 73 14.34 12.15 9.77
CA LYS A 73 12.88 12.03 9.86
C LYS A 73 12.33 12.24 8.46
N VAL A 74 11.74 11.20 7.88
CA VAL A 74 11.00 11.32 6.63
C VAL A 74 9.87 12.29 6.94
N LYS A 75 10.08 13.57 6.62
CA LYS A 75 9.00 14.53 6.57
C LYS A 75 8.09 14.00 5.50
N THR A 76 6.99 13.40 5.92
CA THR A 76 5.94 13.02 5.02
C THR A 76 5.37 14.32 4.43
N VAL A 77 4.78 14.26 3.24
CA VAL A 77 4.06 15.42 2.68
C VAL A 77 2.98 15.90 3.68
N PHE A 78 2.46 15.01 4.53
CA PHE A 78 1.54 15.35 5.62
C PHE A 78 2.16 16.27 6.70
N ASP A 79 3.46 16.16 6.96
CA ASP A 79 4.17 17.04 7.92
C ASP A 79 4.36 18.46 7.38
N GLU A 80 4.43 18.65 6.05
CA GLU A 80 4.48 19.97 5.42
C GLU A 80 3.11 20.64 5.32
N VAL A 81 2.07 19.83 5.10
CA VAL A 81 0.72 20.32 4.85
C VAL A 81 -0.03 20.64 6.16
N GLN A 82 0.46 20.19 7.33
CA GLN A 82 -0.14 20.48 8.64
C GLN A 82 -0.25 22.00 8.96
N GLY A 83 0.48 22.86 8.25
CA GLY A 83 0.39 24.32 8.39
C GLY A 83 -0.64 25.02 7.50
N SER A 84 -1.30 24.32 6.56
CA SER A 84 -2.10 24.98 5.50
C SER A 84 -3.44 24.33 5.15
N ILE A 85 -3.90 23.32 5.90
CA ILE A 85 -5.25 22.77 5.66
C ILE A 85 -6.27 23.51 6.51
N ASP A 86 -7.18 24.23 5.85
CA ASP A 86 -8.43 24.64 6.47
C ASP A 86 -9.19 23.38 6.88
N THR A 87 -9.26 23.14 8.19
CA THR A 87 -9.86 21.94 8.80
C THR A 87 -11.34 21.73 8.43
N VAL A 88 -11.98 22.76 7.87
CA VAL A 88 -13.35 22.73 7.35
C VAL A 88 -13.46 21.87 6.10
N THR A 89 -12.46 21.85 5.22
CA THR A 89 -12.52 21.10 3.95
C THR A 89 -12.27 19.60 4.15
N LEU A 90 -11.45 19.23 5.15
CA LEU A 90 -11.16 17.82 5.49
C LEU A 90 -12.36 17.09 6.09
N GLN A 91 -13.25 17.81 6.79
CA GLN A 91 -14.45 17.20 7.37
C GLN A 91 -15.41 16.74 6.28
N ASP A 92 -15.52 17.47 5.17
CA ASP A 92 -16.38 17.08 4.05
C ASP A 92 -15.79 15.88 3.26
N GLU A 93 -14.47 15.84 3.07
CA GLU A 93 -13.82 14.73 2.35
C GLU A 93 -13.81 13.42 3.15
N LEU A 94 -13.54 13.47 4.47
CA LEU A 94 -13.62 12.28 5.33
C LEU A 94 -15.06 11.76 5.45
N SER A 95 -16.05 12.66 5.44
CA SER A 95 -17.47 12.27 5.43
C SER A 95 -17.83 11.57 4.12
N SER A 96 -17.33 12.06 2.99
CA SER A 96 -17.55 11.47 1.68
C SER A 96 -16.88 10.09 1.55
N LEU A 97 -15.68 9.95 2.12
CA LEU A 97 -14.97 8.67 2.15
C LEU A 97 -15.68 7.66 3.05
N LYS A 98 -16.19 8.10 4.21
CA LYS A 98 -16.96 7.24 5.12
C LYS A 98 -18.28 6.78 4.50
N ILE A 99 -18.99 7.67 3.79
CA ILE A 99 -20.21 7.31 3.03
C ILE A 99 -19.88 6.30 1.93
N ALA A 100 -18.75 6.46 1.23
CA ALA A 100 -18.33 5.51 0.22
C ALA A 100 -18.03 4.11 0.80
N LEU A 101 -17.42 4.05 2.00
CA LEU A 101 -17.20 2.79 2.73
C LEU A 101 -18.51 2.17 3.26
N ASP A 102 -19.44 2.99 3.78
CA ASP A 102 -20.74 2.52 4.29
C ASP A 102 -21.67 2.05 3.14
N MET A 103 -21.38 2.43 1.89
CA MET A 103 -22.08 1.94 0.69
C MET A 103 -21.56 0.59 0.18
N GLU A 104 -20.48 0.05 0.76
CA GLU A 104 -19.92 -1.26 0.42
C GLU A 104 -20.39 -2.40 1.35
N GLU A 105 -21.52 -2.25 2.04
CA GLU A 105 -22.32 -3.36 2.60
C GLU A 105 -23.43 -3.85 1.65
#